data_AF-I8QSC5-F1
#
_entry.id   AF-I8QSC5-F1
#
_cell.length_a   1.000
_cell.length_b   1.000
_cell.length_c   1.000
_cell.angle_alpha   90.00
_cell.angle_beta   90.00
_cell.angle_gamma   90.00
#
_symmetry.space_group_name_H-M   'P 1'
#
loop_
_entity.id
_entity.type
_entity.pdbx_description
1 polymer ?
#
loop_
_entity_poly.entity_id
_entity_poly.type
_entity_poly.pdbx_seq_one_letter_code
_entity_poly.pdbx_strand_id
1 'polypeptide(L)'
;MTSSTVSLAGVPVPDTSLAAQATELVRDATDDLIYHHSRRVYCFAGLQGRHRGLSFDPELLYVAAMFHDLGLNERFRRSGRRFEVDSADEARRFLHGHGMPEDSIRRVWTAIALHTTPGIPEFMEPEIALLTAGVEYDVLGIGYHDVSDADRDAITELHPRPDFKRRILRAFTDGIAPRPDTTFGNVKADVLAHYLPGFRRRDFVDTILDSPWPE
;
A
#
# COMPACT_ATOMS: atom_id res chain seq x y z
N MET A 1 30.75 -13.85 3.88
CA MET A 1 29.67 -14.42 4.71
C MET A 1 28.49 -14.64 3.79
N THR A 2 28.06 -15.88 3.60
CA THR A 2 26.92 -16.22 2.75
C THR A 2 25.64 -15.78 3.46
N SER A 3 25.11 -14.61 3.09
CA SER A 3 23.77 -14.17 3.48
C SER A 3 22.77 -15.16 2.89
N SER A 4 22.02 -15.81 3.77
CA SER A 4 20.89 -16.66 3.41
C SER A 4 19.74 -15.73 3.07
N THR A 5 19.59 -15.35 1.81
CA THR A 5 18.40 -14.64 1.34
C THR A 5 17.17 -15.50 1.61
N VAL A 6 16.35 -15.09 2.57
CA VAL A 6 15.04 -15.71 2.79
C VAL A 6 14.21 -15.40 1.56
N SER A 7 13.94 -16.45 0.77
CA SER A 7 13.09 -16.38 -0.42
C SER A 7 11.65 -16.71 -0.02
N LEU A 8 10.73 -15.78 -0.26
CA LEU A 8 9.29 -16.03 -0.14
C LEU A 8 8.76 -16.37 -1.53
N ALA A 9 8.43 -17.65 -1.77
CA ALA A 9 7.93 -18.10 -3.08
C ALA A 9 8.80 -17.64 -4.28
N GLY A 10 10.12 -17.77 -4.14
CA GLY A 10 11.06 -17.35 -5.18
C GLY A 10 11.29 -15.84 -5.27
N VAL A 11 10.65 -15.01 -4.44
CA VAL A 11 10.93 -13.57 -4.33
C VAL A 11 11.92 -13.35 -3.18
N PRO A 12 13.14 -12.88 -3.45
CA PRO A 12 14.11 -12.60 -2.40
C PRO A 12 13.60 -11.44 -1.54
N VAL A 13 13.51 -11.65 -0.23
CA VAL A 13 13.34 -10.55 0.72
C VAL A 13 14.70 -9.91 0.96
N PRO A 14 14.81 -8.56 0.99
CA PRO A 14 16.08 -7.92 1.28
C PRO A 14 16.56 -8.32 2.68
N ASP A 15 17.76 -8.89 2.75
CA ASP A 15 18.44 -9.25 4.01
C ASP A 15 19.35 -8.10 4.43
N THR A 16 18.74 -6.99 4.83
CA THR A 16 19.42 -5.76 5.23
C THR A 16 18.91 -5.27 6.58
N SER A 17 19.72 -4.47 7.27
CA SER A 17 19.32 -3.86 8.54
C SER A 17 18.11 -2.92 8.40
N LEU A 18 17.98 -2.24 7.25
CA LEU A 18 16.85 -1.37 6.96
C LEU A 18 15.55 -2.18 6.80
N ALA A 19 15.59 -3.26 6.01
CA ALA A 19 14.43 -4.14 5.82
C ALA A 19 14.03 -4.84 7.12
N ALA A 20 14.99 -5.29 7.93
CA ALA A 20 14.72 -5.88 9.24
C ALA A 20 14.00 -4.89 10.17
N GLN A 21 14.52 -3.67 10.30
CA GLN A 21 13.91 -2.63 11.15
C GLN A 21 12.55 -2.16 10.63
N ALA A 22 12.37 -2.07 9.30
CA ALA A 22 11.07 -1.80 8.70
C ALA A 22 10.05 -2.90 9.05
N THR A 23 10.49 -4.15 9.04
CA THR A 23 9.64 -5.31 9.38
C THR A 23 9.22 -5.26 10.84
N GLU A 24 10.17 -5.04 11.75
CA GLU A 24 9.91 -4.95 13.19
C GLU A 24 8.95 -3.80 13.52
N LEU A 25 9.22 -2.60 12.99
CA LEU A 25 8.36 -1.44 13.21
C LEU A 25 6.92 -1.71 12.79
N VAL A 26 6.72 -2.26 11.59
CA VAL A 26 5.37 -2.52 11.08
C VAL A 26 4.70 -3.66 11.85
N ARG A 27 5.46 -4.70 12.25
CA ARG A 27 4.94 -5.78 13.08
C ARG A 27 4.43 -5.27 14.42
N ASP A 28 5.14 -4.33 15.04
CA ASP A 28 4.76 -3.74 16.33
C ASP A 28 3.61 -2.74 16.20
N ALA A 29 3.55 -2.02 15.07
CA ALA A 29 2.57 -0.97 14.84
C ALA A 29 1.23 -1.47 14.28
N THR A 30 1.15 -2.71 13.79
CA THR A 30 -0.02 -3.20 13.06
C THR A 30 -0.52 -4.56 13.54
N ASP A 31 -1.78 -4.85 13.24
CA ASP A 31 -2.35 -6.17 13.47
C ASP A 31 -1.87 -7.18 12.42
N ASP A 32 -2.21 -8.45 12.62
CA ASP A 32 -1.85 -9.52 11.68
C ASP A 32 -2.40 -9.29 10.27
N LEU A 33 -3.55 -8.62 10.15
CA LEU A 33 -4.16 -8.37 8.85
C LEU A 33 -3.26 -7.49 8.00
N ILE A 34 -2.89 -6.30 8.51
CA ILE A 34 -2.08 -5.33 7.77
C ILE A 34 -0.66 -5.86 7.60
N TYR A 35 -0.07 -6.46 8.63
CA TYR A 35 1.27 -7.05 8.53
C TYR A 35 1.35 -8.12 7.42
N HIS A 36 0.44 -9.11 7.42
CA HIS A 36 0.45 -10.13 6.38
C HIS A 36 0.08 -9.59 5.01
N HIS A 37 -0.82 -8.60 4.94
CA HIS A 37 -1.13 -7.89 3.69
C HIS A 37 0.11 -7.24 3.08
N SER A 38 0.83 -6.41 3.85
CA SER A 38 2.05 -5.75 3.40
C SER A 38 3.11 -6.73 2.90
N ARG A 39 3.28 -7.86 3.58
CA ARG A 39 4.21 -8.91 3.17
C ARG A 39 3.79 -9.58 1.86
N ARG A 40 2.50 -9.88 1.69
CA ARG A 40 1.97 -10.40 0.42
C ARG A 40 2.11 -9.40 -0.73
N VAL A 41 1.82 -8.12 -0.47
CA VAL A 41 1.98 -7.03 -1.45
C VAL A 41 3.40 -6.99 -2.00
N TYR A 42 4.43 -7.06 -1.14
CA TYR A 42 5.82 -7.13 -1.60
C TYR A 42 6.07 -8.34 -2.51
N CYS A 43 5.59 -9.52 -2.11
CA CYS A 43 5.82 -10.75 -2.88
C CYS A 43 5.13 -10.67 -4.25
N PHE A 44 3.86 -10.28 -4.30
CA PHE A 44 3.13 -10.15 -5.56
C PHE A 44 3.70 -9.03 -6.43
N ALA A 45 4.15 -7.92 -5.85
CA ALA A 45 4.85 -6.85 -6.57
C ALA A 45 6.14 -7.37 -7.22
N GLY A 46 6.96 -8.15 -6.50
CA GLY A 46 8.16 -8.76 -7.05
C GLY A 46 7.88 -9.75 -8.19
N LEU A 47 6.83 -10.57 -8.07
CA LEU A 47 6.39 -11.49 -9.12
C LEU A 47 5.89 -10.75 -10.37
N GLN A 48 5.10 -9.69 -10.17
CA GLN A 48 4.65 -8.80 -11.24
C GLN A 48 5.82 -8.10 -11.93
N GLY A 49 6.84 -7.67 -11.18
CA GLY A 49 8.07 -7.12 -11.74
C GLY A 49 8.79 -8.09 -12.66
N ARG A 50 8.91 -9.37 -12.25
CA ARG A 50 9.46 -10.43 -13.11
C ARG A 50 8.63 -10.65 -14.36
N HIS A 51 7.30 -10.76 -14.22
CA HIS A 51 6.39 -10.98 -15.35
C HIS A 51 6.44 -9.84 -16.37
N ARG A 52 6.58 -8.59 -15.90
CA ARG A 52 6.62 -7.38 -16.75
C ARG A 52 8.04 -7.00 -17.22
N GLY A 53 9.07 -7.72 -16.79
CA GLY A 53 10.47 -7.40 -17.12
C GLY A 53 10.96 -6.07 -16.53
N LEU A 54 10.39 -5.64 -15.39
CA LEU A 54 10.76 -4.40 -14.71
C LEU A 54 11.89 -4.64 -13.71
N SER A 55 12.97 -3.86 -13.83
CA SER A 55 14.03 -3.79 -12.82
C SER A 55 13.69 -2.75 -11.77
N PHE A 56 13.80 -3.10 -10.50
CA PHE A 56 13.49 -2.22 -9.37
C PHE A 56 14.48 -2.45 -8.23
N ASP A 57 14.57 -1.48 -7.31
CA ASP A 57 15.27 -1.64 -6.04
C ASP A 57 14.39 -2.45 -5.05
N PRO A 58 14.78 -3.68 -4.69
CA PRO A 58 13.96 -4.53 -3.83
C PRO A 58 13.87 -4.00 -2.40
N GLU A 59 14.86 -3.26 -1.91
CA GLU A 59 14.83 -2.68 -0.57
C GLU A 59 13.82 -1.53 -0.50
N LEU A 60 13.80 -0.65 -1.51
CA LEU A 60 12.81 0.43 -1.57
C LEU A 60 11.39 -0.09 -1.75
N LEU A 61 11.18 -1.07 -2.65
CA LEU A 61 9.87 -1.68 -2.82
C LEU A 61 9.40 -2.39 -1.54
N TYR A 62 10.33 -3.05 -0.83
CA TYR A 62 10.03 -3.70 0.44
C TYR A 62 9.59 -2.70 1.51
N VAL A 63 10.34 -1.61 1.72
CA VAL A 63 9.94 -0.56 2.68
C VAL A 63 8.60 0.04 2.28
N ALA A 64 8.39 0.34 0.99
CA ALA A 64 7.14 0.89 0.51
C ALA A 64 5.95 -0.03 0.79
N ALA A 65 6.07 -1.33 0.49
CA ALA A 65 5.06 -2.34 0.79
C ALA A 65 4.79 -2.48 2.29
N MET A 66 5.82 -2.46 3.12
CA MET A 66 5.66 -2.56 4.58
C MET A 66 4.88 -1.38 5.16
N PHE A 67 5.10 -0.17 4.67
CA PHE A 67 4.53 1.05 5.25
C PHE A 67 3.18 1.48 4.66
N HIS A 68 2.77 0.96 3.49
CA HIS A 68 1.70 1.59 2.68
C HIS A 68 0.35 1.81 3.39
N ASP A 69 0.00 0.94 4.34
CA ASP A 69 -1.27 0.97 5.07
C ASP A 69 -1.16 1.47 6.53
N LEU A 70 0.02 1.91 6.99
CA LEU A 70 0.21 2.38 8.38
C LEU A 70 -0.70 3.55 8.76
N GLY A 71 -1.07 4.40 7.80
CA GLY A 71 -1.99 5.52 7.96
C GLY A 71 -3.41 5.14 8.37
N LEU A 72 -3.79 3.85 8.34
CA LEU A 72 -5.08 3.36 8.83
C LEU A 72 -5.13 3.26 10.36
N ASN A 73 -3.97 3.27 11.03
CA ASN A 73 -3.86 3.15 12.48
C ASN A 73 -4.59 4.29 13.20
N GLU A 74 -5.05 4.00 14.42
CA GLU A 74 -5.86 4.93 15.22
C GLU A 74 -5.21 6.30 15.41
N ARG A 75 -3.87 6.33 15.58
CA ARG A 75 -3.10 7.57 15.76
C ARG A 75 -3.26 8.59 14.61
N PHE A 76 -3.60 8.14 13.41
CA PHE A 76 -3.77 8.99 12.23
C PHE A 76 -5.22 9.39 11.96
N ARG A 77 -6.18 8.86 12.74
CA ARG A 77 -7.62 9.05 12.48
C ARG A 77 -8.06 10.51 12.41
N ARG A 78 -7.32 11.40 13.08
CA ARG A 78 -7.60 12.84 13.18
C ARG A 78 -6.60 13.73 12.45
N SER A 79 -5.77 13.17 11.56
CA SER A 79 -4.76 13.95 10.81
C SER A 79 -5.37 14.96 9.83
N GLY A 80 -6.61 14.72 9.38
CA GLY A 80 -7.26 15.48 8.31
C GLY A 80 -6.70 15.16 6.91
N ARG A 81 -5.81 14.17 6.79
CA ARG A 81 -5.15 13.79 5.54
C ARG A 81 -5.62 12.43 5.03
N ARG A 82 -5.44 12.19 3.74
CA ARG A 82 -5.53 10.84 3.16
C ARG A 82 -4.60 9.88 3.92
N PHE A 83 -5.05 8.65 4.18
CA PHE A 83 -4.25 7.68 4.94
C PHE A 83 -2.96 7.32 4.21
N GLU A 84 -3.01 7.32 2.88
CA GLU A 84 -1.87 7.13 1.97
C GLU A 84 -0.77 8.16 2.23
N VAL A 85 -1.14 9.42 2.50
CA VAL A 85 -0.19 10.49 2.82
C VAL A 85 0.38 10.31 4.22
N ASP A 86 -0.44 9.91 5.20
CA ASP A 86 0.03 9.60 6.55
C ASP A 86 1.04 8.43 6.53
N SER A 87 0.74 7.36 5.80
CA SER A 87 1.66 6.22 5.56
C SER A 87 2.97 6.66 4.91
N ALA A 88 2.88 7.47 3.85
CA ALA A 88 4.04 7.96 3.12
C ALA A 88 4.95 8.82 4.00
N ASP A 89 4.36 9.69 4.85
CA ASP A 89 5.09 10.53 5.80
C ASP A 89 5.83 9.70 6.86
N GLU A 90 5.24 8.61 7.35
CA GLU A 90 5.91 7.69 8.27
C GLU A 90 7.11 6.99 7.61
N ALA A 91 6.94 6.50 6.38
CA ALA A 91 8.03 5.88 5.62
C ALA A 91 9.17 6.88 5.37
N ARG A 92 8.83 8.12 5.00
CA ARG A 92 9.81 9.19 4.85
C ARG A 92 10.58 9.45 6.14
N ARG A 93 9.88 9.56 7.27
CA ARG A 93 10.54 9.79 8.57
C ARG A 93 11.47 8.63 8.95
N PHE A 94 11.02 7.40 8.72
CA PHE A 94 11.84 6.20 8.91
C PHE A 94 13.11 6.22 8.05
N LEU A 95 12.98 6.49 6.75
CA LEU A 95 14.09 6.49 5.81
C LEU A 95 15.10 7.63 6.06
N HIS A 96 14.63 8.84 6.41
CA HIS A 96 15.54 9.92 6.85
C HIS A 96 16.32 9.52 8.10
N GLY A 97 15.67 8.85 9.06
CA GLY A 97 16.33 8.33 10.27
C GLY A 97 17.45 7.33 9.98
N HIS A 98 17.43 6.70 8.81
CA HIS A 98 18.45 5.77 8.32
C HIS A 98 19.43 6.41 7.32
N GLY A 99 19.34 7.72 7.08
CA GLY A 99 20.25 8.44 6.17
C GLY A 99 20.11 8.05 4.70
N MET A 100 18.93 7.58 4.29
CA MET A 100 18.69 7.21 2.89
C MET A 100 18.71 8.43 1.96
N PRO A 101 19.16 8.29 0.69
CA PRO A 101 19.16 9.39 -0.25
C PRO A 101 17.76 9.97 -0.50
N GLU A 102 17.67 11.29 -0.70
CA GLU A 102 16.39 11.99 -0.93
C GLU A 102 15.60 11.42 -2.12
N ASP A 103 16.27 10.97 -3.18
CA ASP A 103 15.57 10.36 -4.33
C ASP A 103 14.91 9.02 -3.95
N SER A 104 15.58 8.20 -3.13
CA SER A 104 15.00 6.96 -2.59
C SER A 104 13.79 7.26 -1.70
N ILE A 105 13.89 8.27 -0.84
CA ILE A 105 12.81 8.73 0.03
C ILE A 105 11.62 9.21 -0.81
N ARG A 106 11.87 10.04 -1.83
CA ARG A 106 10.85 10.53 -2.76
C ARG A 106 10.14 9.39 -3.45
N ARG A 107 10.86 8.38 -3.96
CA ARG A 107 10.26 7.22 -4.65
C ARG A 107 9.37 6.40 -3.73
N VAL A 108 9.83 6.08 -2.52
CA VAL A 108 9.04 5.34 -1.53
C VAL A 108 7.80 6.14 -1.10
N TRP A 109 7.96 7.42 -0.81
CA TRP A 109 6.85 8.30 -0.46
C TRP A 109 5.82 8.36 -1.60
N THR A 110 6.28 8.51 -2.86
CA THR A 110 5.42 8.59 -4.04
C THR A 110 4.68 7.28 -4.29
N ALA A 111 5.38 6.13 -4.16
CA ALA A 111 4.77 4.82 -4.29
C ALA A 111 3.61 4.67 -3.30
N ILE A 112 3.86 4.96 -2.03
CA ILE A 112 2.84 4.87 -0.99
C ILE A 112 1.72 5.89 -1.20
N ALA A 113 2.02 7.15 -1.54
CA ALA A 113 0.99 8.17 -1.70
C ALA A 113 0.00 7.83 -2.85
N LEU A 114 0.48 7.11 -3.88
CA LEU A 114 -0.31 6.81 -5.07
C LEU A 114 -0.86 5.37 -5.14
N HIS A 115 -0.55 4.49 -4.18
CA HIS A 115 -0.88 3.05 -4.29
C HIS A 115 -2.39 2.72 -4.44
N THR A 116 -3.29 3.66 -4.11
CA THR A 116 -4.75 3.52 -4.34
C THR A 116 -5.28 4.42 -5.45
N THR A 117 -4.42 4.92 -6.33
CA THR A 117 -4.77 5.86 -7.40
C THR A 117 -4.55 5.18 -8.76
N PRO A 118 -5.43 4.24 -9.15
CA PRO A 118 -5.25 3.45 -10.37
C PRO A 118 -5.15 4.34 -11.61
N GLY A 119 -4.40 3.88 -12.62
CA GLY A 119 -4.21 4.59 -13.89
C GLY A 119 -3.13 5.68 -13.89
N ILE A 120 -2.44 5.92 -12.77
CA ILE A 120 -1.27 6.83 -12.72
C ILE A 120 0.04 6.07 -12.44
N PRO A 121 0.16 5.25 -11.37
CA PRO A 121 1.43 4.61 -10.98
C PRO A 121 2.09 3.73 -12.05
N GLU A 122 1.29 3.11 -12.93
CA GLU A 122 1.77 2.20 -13.97
C GLU A 122 2.68 2.86 -15.02
N PHE A 123 2.65 4.19 -15.11
CA PHE A 123 3.49 4.98 -16.01
C PHE A 123 4.69 5.64 -15.31
N MET A 124 4.94 5.32 -14.04
CA MET A 124 5.99 5.92 -13.21
C MET A 124 7.17 4.95 -12.99
N GLU A 125 8.11 5.32 -12.11
CA GLU A 125 9.25 4.48 -11.75
C GLU A 125 8.81 3.07 -11.26
N PRO A 126 9.61 2.02 -11.50
CA PRO A 126 9.24 0.63 -11.19
C PRO A 126 8.74 0.38 -9.77
N GLU A 127 9.32 1.01 -8.75
CA GLU A 127 8.87 0.83 -7.36
C GLU A 127 7.44 1.36 -7.13
N ILE A 128 7.07 2.43 -7.83
CA ILE A 128 5.75 3.08 -7.76
C ILE A 128 4.71 2.21 -8.48
N ALA A 129 5.05 1.77 -9.70
CA ALA A 129 4.20 0.88 -10.49
C ALA A 129 3.97 -0.46 -9.79
N LEU A 130 5.03 -1.06 -9.23
CA LEU A 130 4.97 -2.39 -8.65
C LEU A 130 4.32 -2.44 -7.28
N LEU A 131 4.47 -1.40 -6.44
CA LEU A 131 3.71 -1.33 -5.19
C LEU A 131 2.21 -1.37 -5.48
N THR A 132 1.77 -0.55 -6.44
CA THR A 132 0.36 -0.52 -6.87
C THR A 132 -0.07 -1.89 -7.41
N ALA A 133 0.72 -2.50 -8.29
CA ALA A 133 0.44 -3.83 -8.82
C ALA A 133 0.32 -4.91 -7.73
N GLY A 134 1.15 -4.84 -6.67
CA GLY A 134 1.07 -5.75 -5.53
C GLY A 134 -0.22 -5.59 -4.73
N VAL A 135 -0.66 -4.35 -4.49
CA VAL A 135 -1.94 -4.03 -3.82
C VAL A 135 -3.12 -4.47 -4.68
N GLU A 136 -3.10 -4.13 -5.97
CA GLU A 136 -4.13 -4.53 -6.94
C GLU A 136 -4.26 -6.05 -7.02
N TYR A 137 -3.15 -6.79 -6.99
CA TYR A 137 -3.17 -8.24 -6.96
C TYR A 137 -3.83 -8.77 -5.67
N ASP A 138 -3.34 -8.34 -4.49
CA ASP A 138 -3.80 -8.92 -3.23
C ASP A 138 -5.26 -8.51 -2.90
N VAL A 139 -5.66 -7.28 -3.22
CA VAL A 139 -6.98 -6.74 -2.86
C VAL A 139 -8.01 -6.92 -3.97
N LEU A 140 -7.65 -6.62 -5.21
CA LEU A 140 -8.59 -6.53 -6.35
C LEU A 140 -8.54 -7.77 -7.25
N GLY A 141 -7.47 -8.57 -7.19
CA GLY A 141 -7.27 -9.72 -8.07
C GLY A 141 -6.86 -9.33 -9.49
N ILE A 142 -6.40 -8.10 -9.71
CA ILE A 142 -5.86 -7.69 -11.02
C ILE A 142 -4.52 -8.37 -11.24
N GLY A 143 -4.31 -8.91 -12.44
CA GLY A 143 -3.11 -9.70 -12.75
C GLY A 143 -3.10 -11.09 -12.12
N TYR A 144 -4.23 -11.58 -11.58
CA TYR A 144 -4.32 -12.87 -10.88
C TYR A 144 -3.60 -14.00 -11.63
N HIS A 145 -3.87 -14.13 -12.94
CA HIS A 145 -3.32 -15.19 -13.79
C HIS A 145 -1.85 -15.02 -14.20
N ASP A 146 -1.22 -13.88 -13.90
CA ASP A 146 0.20 -13.64 -14.18
C ASP A 146 1.12 -14.40 -13.22
N VAL A 147 0.58 -14.82 -12.07
CA VAL A 147 1.27 -15.59 -11.03
C VAL A 147 0.82 -17.04 -11.11
N SER A 148 1.69 -17.99 -10.78
CA SER A 148 1.33 -19.42 -10.74
C SER A 148 0.49 -19.75 -9.50
N ASP A 149 -0.31 -20.84 -9.55
CA ASP A 149 -1.01 -21.32 -8.35
C ASP A 149 -0.02 -21.71 -7.24
N ALA A 150 1.10 -22.34 -7.60
CA ALA A 150 2.13 -22.73 -6.64
C ALA A 150 2.74 -21.52 -5.90
N ASP A 151 3.00 -20.41 -6.60
CA ASP A 151 3.52 -19.19 -5.96
C ASP A 151 2.47 -18.52 -5.07
N ARG A 152 1.20 -18.49 -5.50
CA ARG A 152 0.09 -18.00 -4.66
C ARG A 152 -0.04 -18.81 -3.38
N ASP A 153 -0.01 -20.13 -3.48
CA ASP A 153 -0.16 -21.03 -2.34
C ASP A 153 1.01 -20.85 -1.37
N ALA A 154 2.25 -20.83 -1.87
CA ALA A 154 3.44 -20.60 -1.05
C ALA A 154 3.41 -19.23 -0.33
N ILE A 155 2.98 -18.16 -0.99
CA ILE A 155 2.85 -16.83 -0.38
C ILE A 155 1.76 -16.83 0.71
N THR A 156 0.61 -17.44 0.44
CA THR A 156 -0.52 -17.43 1.38
C THR A 156 -0.37 -18.43 2.53
N GLU A 157 0.46 -19.45 2.39
CA GLU A 157 0.90 -20.32 3.49
C GLU A 157 1.79 -19.54 4.48
N LEU A 158 2.76 -18.78 3.99
CA LEU A 158 3.66 -17.97 4.82
C LEU A 158 2.99 -16.71 5.40
N HIS A 159 2.07 -16.12 4.64
CA HIS A 159 1.35 -14.90 5.01
C HIS A 159 -0.17 -15.07 4.85
N PRO A 160 -0.82 -15.76 5.81
CA PRO A 160 -2.22 -16.13 5.76
C PRO A 160 -3.18 -14.95 5.55
N ARG A 161 -4.30 -15.24 4.87
CA ARG A 161 -5.33 -14.25 4.54
C ARG A 161 -6.76 -14.64 4.94
N PRO A 162 -7.00 -15.16 6.16
CA PRO A 162 -8.33 -15.59 6.60
C PRO A 162 -9.31 -14.41 6.66
N ASP A 163 -10.49 -14.59 6.06
CA ASP A 163 -11.54 -13.57 5.94
C ASP A 163 -11.03 -12.20 5.42
N PHE A 164 -9.95 -12.23 4.62
CA PHE A 164 -9.20 -11.02 4.26
C PHE A 164 -10.09 -9.94 3.66
N LYS A 165 -10.98 -10.29 2.72
CA LYS A 165 -11.84 -9.32 2.02
C LYS A 165 -12.70 -8.52 2.99
N ARG A 166 -13.32 -9.17 3.99
CA ARG A 166 -14.14 -8.46 4.98
C ARG A 166 -13.29 -7.66 5.94
N ARG A 167 -12.18 -8.24 6.39
CA ARG A 167 -11.27 -7.60 7.35
C ARG A 167 -10.58 -6.36 6.79
N ILE A 168 -10.11 -6.40 5.53
CA ILE A 168 -9.47 -5.24 4.89
C ILE A 168 -10.47 -4.11 4.62
N LEU A 169 -11.70 -4.45 4.19
CA LEU A 169 -12.77 -3.45 4.05
C LEU A 169 -13.10 -2.80 5.40
N ARG A 170 -13.16 -3.57 6.49
CA ARG A 170 -13.34 -3.03 7.84
C ARG A 170 -12.18 -2.11 8.24
N ALA A 171 -10.93 -2.51 7.99
CA ALA A 171 -9.77 -1.66 8.28
C ALA A 171 -9.83 -0.32 7.53
N PHE A 172 -10.20 -0.34 6.24
CA PHE A 172 -10.43 0.88 5.46
C PHE A 172 -11.58 1.72 6.06
N THR A 173 -12.71 1.11 6.40
CA THR A 173 -13.84 1.84 7.02
C THR A 173 -13.43 2.48 8.34
N ASP A 174 -12.86 1.72 9.27
CA ASP A 174 -12.50 2.18 10.62
C ASP A 174 -11.40 3.25 10.57
N GLY A 175 -10.45 3.11 9.64
CA GLY A 175 -9.39 4.08 9.42
C GLY A 175 -9.90 5.40 8.85
N ILE A 176 -10.89 5.39 7.96
CA ILE A 176 -11.26 6.56 7.13
C ILE A 176 -12.54 7.24 7.61
N ALA A 177 -13.49 6.53 8.23
CA ALA A 177 -14.76 7.08 8.71
C ALA A 177 -14.62 8.35 9.59
N PRO A 178 -13.57 8.53 10.41
CA PRO A 178 -13.35 9.78 11.16
C PRO A 178 -12.92 10.98 10.29
N ARG A 179 -12.56 10.78 9.03
CA ARG A 179 -12.11 11.80 8.06
C ARG A 179 -12.72 11.58 6.66
N PRO A 180 -14.07 11.56 6.55
CA PRO A 180 -14.75 11.13 5.33
C PRO A 180 -14.51 12.08 4.14
N ASP A 181 -14.24 13.36 4.37
CA ASP A 181 -13.94 14.32 3.30
C ASP A 181 -12.66 13.99 2.52
N THR A 182 -11.77 13.17 3.09
CA THR A 182 -10.53 12.74 2.43
C THR A 182 -10.76 11.70 1.32
N THR A 183 -11.99 11.21 1.15
CA THR A 183 -12.33 10.24 0.09
C THR A 183 -12.72 10.88 -1.24
N PHE A 184 -12.84 12.21 -1.33
CA PHE A 184 -13.21 12.87 -2.58
C PHE A 184 -12.21 12.53 -3.70
N GLY A 185 -12.72 12.06 -4.83
CA GLY A 185 -11.91 11.69 -5.99
C GLY A 185 -11.10 10.40 -5.86
N ASN A 186 -11.36 9.53 -4.88
CA ASN A 186 -10.67 8.24 -4.76
C ASN A 186 -11.59 7.06 -4.39
N VAL A 187 -11.08 5.84 -4.59
CA VAL A 187 -11.83 4.57 -4.44
C VAL A 187 -12.36 4.33 -3.02
N LYS A 188 -11.85 5.02 -2.00
CA LYS A 188 -12.32 4.84 -0.62
C LYS A 188 -13.72 5.43 -0.40
N ALA A 189 -14.18 6.33 -1.28
CA ALA A 189 -15.56 6.80 -1.27
C ALA A 189 -16.55 5.64 -1.46
N ASP A 190 -16.17 4.61 -2.21
CA ASP A 190 -17.03 3.44 -2.45
C ASP A 190 -17.14 2.54 -1.23
N VAL A 191 -16.04 2.40 -0.49
CA VAL A 191 -16.03 1.68 0.79
C VAL A 191 -16.95 2.39 1.79
N LEU A 192 -16.83 3.71 1.95
CA LEU A 192 -17.67 4.45 2.89
C LEU A 192 -19.14 4.47 2.47
N ALA A 193 -19.46 4.60 1.18
CA ALA A 193 -20.84 4.55 0.71
C ALA A 193 -21.52 3.21 1.00
N HIS A 194 -20.76 2.12 1.10
CA HIS A 194 -21.30 0.81 1.44
C HIS A 194 -21.40 0.57 2.95
N TYR A 195 -20.42 1.02 3.73
CA TYR A 195 -20.27 0.62 5.14
C TYR A 195 -20.56 1.72 6.17
N LEU A 196 -20.65 3.00 5.78
CA LEU A 196 -20.92 4.12 6.69
C LEU A 196 -22.35 4.67 6.45
N PRO A 197 -23.34 4.33 7.30
CA PRO A 197 -24.71 4.81 7.14
C PRO A 197 -24.79 6.33 7.08
N GLY A 198 -25.50 6.84 6.08
CA GLY A 198 -25.67 8.28 5.88
C GLY A 198 -24.51 8.99 5.16
N PHE A 199 -23.40 8.29 4.87
CA PHE A 199 -22.35 8.86 4.03
C PHE A 199 -22.88 9.17 2.62
N ARG A 200 -22.63 10.39 2.16
CA ARG A 200 -22.92 10.82 0.80
C ARG A 200 -21.61 11.16 0.12
N ARG A 201 -21.36 10.54 -1.04
CA ARG A 201 -20.22 10.91 -1.87
C ARG A 201 -20.36 12.37 -2.27
N ARG A 202 -19.28 13.15 -2.15
CA ARG A 202 -19.23 14.48 -2.73
C ARG A 202 -19.22 14.35 -4.25
N ASP A 203 -20.12 15.06 -4.90
CA ASP A 203 -20.23 15.07 -6.34
C ASP A 203 -19.27 16.11 -6.94
N PHE A 204 -18.53 15.70 -7.98
CA PHE A 204 -17.54 16.57 -8.62
C PHE A 204 -18.19 17.62 -9.53
N VAL A 205 -19.31 17.29 -10.16
CA VAL A 205 -20.07 18.22 -11.01
C VAL A 205 -20.68 19.32 -10.16
N ASP A 206 -21.32 18.97 -9.05
CA ASP A 206 -21.86 19.95 -8.08
C ASP A 206 -20.74 20.87 -7.57
N THR A 207 -19.55 20.32 -7.28
CA THR A 207 -18.40 21.13 -6.86
C THR A 207 -17.99 22.17 -7.91
N ILE A 208 -18.10 21.86 -9.20
CA ILE A 208 -17.81 22.79 -10.29
C ILE A 208 -18.92 23.84 -10.41
N LEU A 209 -20.19 23.40 -10.45
CA LEU A 209 -21.34 24.28 -10.64
C LEU A 209 -21.54 25.26 -9.46
N ASP A 210 -21.20 24.83 -8.24
CA ASP A 210 -21.28 25.65 -7.03
C ASP A 210 -19.99 26.46 -6.76
N SER A 211 -19.02 26.41 -7.66
CA SER A 211 -17.79 27.20 -7.56
C SER A 211 -18.13 28.70 -7.48
N PRO A 212 -17.48 29.48 -6.59
CA PRO A 212 -17.75 30.92 -6.47
C PRO A 212 -17.22 31.74 -7.67
N TRP A 213 -16.54 31.10 -8.62
CA TRP A 213 -16.09 31.74 -9.84
C TRP A 213 -17.30 32.10 -10.72
N PRO A 214 -17.38 33.34 -11.25
CA PRO A 214 -18.35 33.64 -12.30
C PRO A 214 -17.99 32.86 -13.59
N GLU A 215 -19.00 32.64 -14.44
CA GLU A 215 -18.84 32.12 -15.81
C GLU A 215 -17.83 32.93 -16.64
#